data_AF-A0A349A3F8-F1
#
_entry.id   AF-A0A349A3F8-F1
#
_cell.length_a   1.000
_cell.length_b   1.000
_cell.length_c   1.000
_cell.angle_alpha   90.00
_cell.angle_beta   90.00
_cell.angle_gamma   90.00
#
_symmetry.space_group_name_H-M   'P 1'
#
loop_
_entity.id
_entity.type
_entity.pdbx_description
1 polymer ?
#
loop_
_entity_poly.entity_id
_entity_poly.type
_entity_poly.pdbx_seq_one_letter_code
_entity_poly.pdbx_strand_id
1 'polypeptide(L)'
;VRTETAIAANAVSVSFAAVELAKKIFGDLRGKTGLLVGAGEMSELAARHLLGQGVGRIVIANRTLVRAQELAAALDGEAVGFERLPECLEAADIVIASTGSPGYVVTAEMVGRALHRRRNRLLFLVDIAVPRDVEPAAARIDNVYLYNIDDLQGIVDANLAQRREEARKAEGIIDAEVANYLEWFNTLEVVPTIVSLREKVDAILAGELERSHAWMQHLREADRDNITILVHAVVNKILHDPITGLKEESQDHAARPYVAALRRLFHLEN
;
A
#
# COMPACT_ATOMS: atom_id res chain seq x y z
N VAL A 1 -8.08 -2.16 -8.25
CA VAL A 1 -7.24 -3.28 -7.68
C VAL A 1 -7.40 -3.48 -6.16
N ARG A 2 -6.83 -2.65 -5.27
CA ARG A 2 -6.84 -2.93 -3.80
C ARG A 2 -8.25 -2.97 -3.16
N THR A 3 -9.19 -2.22 -3.72
CA THR A 3 -10.60 -2.18 -3.28
C THR A 3 -11.44 -3.30 -3.87
N GLU A 4 -11.02 -3.88 -4.99
CA GLU A 4 -11.76 -4.86 -5.78
C GLU A 4 -11.21 -6.29 -5.61
N THR A 5 -10.06 -6.42 -4.96
CA THR A 5 -9.41 -7.70 -4.69
C THR A 5 -8.98 -7.74 -3.23
N ALA A 6 -9.04 -8.92 -2.63
CA ALA A 6 -8.52 -9.14 -1.29
C ALA A 6 -7.00 -9.42 -1.28
N ILE A 7 -6.27 -9.00 -2.33
CA ILE A 7 -4.84 -9.27 -2.51
C ILE A 7 -3.96 -8.73 -1.36
N ALA A 8 -4.45 -7.74 -0.61
CA ALA A 8 -3.76 -7.11 0.51
C ALA A 8 -4.27 -7.56 1.89
N ALA A 9 -5.30 -8.40 1.98
CA ALA A 9 -6.02 -8.66 3.22
C ALA A 9 -5.42 -9.75 4.12
N ASN A 10 -4.45 -10.53 3.63
CA ASN A 10 -4.10 -11.81 4.25
C ASN A 10 -2.71 -11.85 4.87
N ALA A 11 -2.63 -12.54 6.02
CA ALA A 11 -1.41 -12.72 6.78
C ALA A 11 -0.39 -13.61 6.08
N VAL A 12 0.80 -13.07 5.78
CA VAL A 12 1.89 -13.79 5.09
C VAL A 12 3.07 -14.18 6.00
N SER A 13 2.99 -13.87 7.29
CA SER A 13 3.98 -14.29 8.29
C SER A 13 3.30 -14.89 9.51
N VAL A 14 4.01 -15.79 10.19
CA VAL A 14 3.58 -16.41 11.46
C VAL A 14 3.25 -15.34 12.50
N SER A 15 4.11 -14.33 12.63
CA SER A 15 3.93 -13.22 13.57
C SER A 15 2.65 -12.42 13.32
N PHE A 16 2.30 -12.17 12.06
CA PHE A 16 1.11 -11.42 11.71
C PHE A 16 -0.15 -12.31 11.75
N ALA A 17 -0.04 -13.61 11.45
CA ALA A 17 -1.12 -14.58 11.65
C ALA A 17 -1.54 -14.68 13.13
N ALA A 18 -0.57 -14.66 14.05
CA ALA A 18 -0.84 -14.61 15.48
C ALA A 18 -1.67 -13.37 15.89
N VAL A 19 -1.35 -12.20 15.33
CA VAL A 19 -2.07 -10.95 15.62
C VAL A 19 -3.48 -10.96 15.04
N GLU A 20 -3.66 -11.50 13.83
CA GLU A 20 -4.99 -11.64 13.23
C GLU A 20 -5.88 -12.63 14.02
N LEU A 21 -5.31 -13.70 14.56
CA LEU A 21 -6.01 -14.57 15.50
C LEU A 21 -6.40 -13.84 16.79
N ALA A 22 -5.50 -13.04 17.36
CA ALA A 22 -5.81 -12.24 18.54
C ALA A 22 -7.01 -11.32 18.30
N LYS A 23 -7.08 -10.67 17.12
CA LYS A 23 -8.25 -9.85 16.73
C LYS A 23 -9.52 -10.67 16.59
N LYS A 24 -9.46 -11.89 16.04
CA LYS A 24 -10.64 -12.77 15.97
C LYS A 24 -11.15 -13.19 17.35
N ILE A 25 -10.24 -13.39 18.31
CA ILE A 25 -10.57 -13.81 19.69
C ILE A 25 -11.13 -12.64 20.51
N PHE A 26 -10.47 -11.48 20.48
CA PHE A 26 -10.80 -10.35 21.35
C PHE A 26 -11.66 -9.26 20.67
N GLY A 27 -11.79 -9.30 19.34
CA GLY A 27 -12.36 -8.24 18.52
C GLY A 27 -11.42 -7.03 18.45
N ASP A 28 -11.43 -6.23 19.51
CA ASP A 28 -10.61 -5.02 19.65
C ASP A 28 -9.45 -5.24 20.63
N LEU A 29 -8.25 -4.86 20.19
CA LEU A 29 -7.03 -5.01 20.97
C LEU A 29 -6.72 -3.79 21.84
N ARG A 30 -7.48 -2.70 21.72
CA ARG A 30 -7.30 -1.51 22.58
C ARG A 30 -7.46 -1.86 24.05
N GLY A 31 -6.52 -1.36 24.85
CA GLY A 31 -6.44 -1.61 26.29
C GLY A 31 -6.08 -3.04 26.69
N LYS A 32 -5.77 -3.94 25.73
CA LYS A 32 -5.22 -5.27 26.04
C LYS A 32 -3.75 -5.15 26.41
N THR A 33 -3.28 -6.11 27.20
CA THR A 33 -1.86 -6.23 27.57
C THR A 33 -1.22 -7.40 26.83
N GLY A 34 -0.18 -7.14 26.05
CA GLY A 34 0.69 -8.15 25.45
C GLY A 34 1.88 -8.48 26.34
N LEU A 35 2.22 -9.76 26.46
CA LEU A 35 3.39 -10.26 27.17
C LEU A 35 4.28 -11.05 26.19
N LEU A 36 5.54 -10.65 26.08
CA LEU A 36 6.56 -11.43 25.38
C LEU A 36 7.34 -12.22 26.44
N VAL A 37 7.45 -13.53 26.24
CA VAL A 37 8.30 -14.42 27.03
C VAL A 37 9.51 -14.76 26.17
N GLY A 38 10.64 -14.14 26.48
CA GLY A 38 11.82 -14.11 25.62
C GLY A 38 11.96 -12.81 24.85
N ALA A 39 13.07 -12.69 24.13
CA ALA A 39 13.43 -11.54 23.32
C ALA A 39 14.00 -12.01 21.97
N GLY A 40 13.24 -12.86 21.27
CA GLY A 40 13.58 -13.36 19.94
C GLY A 40 13.02 -12.47 18.83
N GLU A 41 13.65 -12.48 17.65
CA GLU A 41 13.25 -11.66 16.50
C GLU A 41 11.77 -11.88 16.11
N MET A 42 11.30 -13.13 16.13
CA MET A 42 9.90 -13.44 15.81
C MET A 42 8.91 -12.87 16.84
N SER A 43 9.26 -12.92 18.13
CA SER A 43 8.44 -12.31 19.20
C SER A 43 8.40 -10.79 19.10
N GLU A 44 9.53 -10.17 18.75
CA GLU A 44 9.61 -8.73 18.49
C GLU A 44 8.70 -8.34 17.33
N LEU A 45 8.78 -9.06 16.20
CA LEU A 45 7.97 -8.75 15.03
C LEU A 45 6.46 -8.88 15.33
N ALA A 46 6.07 -9.91 16.07
CA ALA A 46 4.68 -10.09 16.48
C ALA A 46 4.22 -8.96 17.43
N ALA A 47 5.07 -8.51 18.35
CA ALA A 47 4.76 -7.38 19.22
C ALA A 47 4.65 -6.04 18.47
N ARG A 48 5.50 -5.79 17.47
CA ARG A 48 5.36 -4.63 16.57
C ARG A 48 3.99 -4.63 15.87
N HIS A 49 3.54 -5.79 15.41
CA HIS A 49 2.21 -5.93 14.82
C HIS A 49 1.09 -5.70 15.84
N LEU A 50 1.21 -6.21 17.07
CA LEU A 50 0.24 -5.94 18.14
C LEU A 50 0.11 -4.44 18.46
N LEU A 51 1.23 -3.73 18.56
CA LEU A 51 1.25 -2.28 18.76
C LEU A 51 0.58 -1.55 17.59
N GLY A 52 0.90 -1.95 16.35
CA GLY A 52 0.25 -1.40 15.16
C GLY A 52 -1.28 -1.64 15.10
N GLN A 53 -1.79 -2.61 15.84
CA GLN A 53 -3.23 -2.89 16.00
C GLN A 53 -3.84 -2.26 17.27
N GLY A 54 -3.06 -1.46 18.03
CA GLY A 54 -3.57 -0.66 19.15
C GLY A 54 -3.55 -1.35 20.51
N VAL A 55 -2.76 -2.42 20.70
CA VAL A 55 -2.51 -2.99 22.04
C VAL A 55 -2.01 -1.90 22.99
N GLY A 56 -2.59 -1.83 24.19
CA GLY A 56 -2.38 -0.70 25.11
C GLY A 56 -1.11 -0.79 25.94
N ARG A 57 -0.57 -1.99 26.15
CA ARG A 57 0.64 -2.22 26.94
C ARG A 57 1.39 -3.45 26.46
N ILE A 58 2.72 -3.35 26.39
CA ILE A 58 3.63 -4.47 26.11
C ILE A 58 4.56 -4.68 27.29
N VAL A 59 4.63 -5.92 27.78
CA VAL A 59 5.56 -6.35 28.84
C VAL A 59 6.48 -7.42 28.27
N ILE A 60 7.77 -7.35 28.57
CA ILE A 60 8.78 -8.29 28.06
C ILE A 60 9.48 -8.95 29.25
N ALA A 61 9.25 -10.24 29.42
CA ALA A 61 9.89 -11.06 30.44
C ALA A 61 11.02 -11.87 29.81
N ASN A 62 12.25 -11.68 30.30
CA ASN A 62 13.41 -12.40 29.77
C ASN A 62 14.40 -12.79 30.87
N ARG A 63 15.10 -13.92 30.68
CA ARG A 63 16.15 -14.39 31.62
C ARG A 63 17.31 -13.40 31.69
N THR A 64 17.66 -12.81 30.54
CA THR A 64 18.64 -11.73 30.47
C THR A 64 17.91 -10.40 30.45
N LEU A 65 17.83 -9.74 31.61
CA LEU A 65 17.08 -8.49 31.78
C LEU A 65 17.50 -7.39 30.80
N VAL A 66 18.81 -7.27 30.51
CA VAL A 66 19.34 -6.27 29.55
C VAL A 66 18.70 -6.41 28.17
N ARG A 67 18.53 -7.65 27.67
CA ARG A 67 17.87 -7.89 26.38
C ARG A 67 16.37 -7.52 26.41
N ALA A 68 15.70 -7.71 27.54
CA ALA A 68 14.32 -7.24 27.69
C ALA A 68 14.26 -5.71 27.68
N GLN A 69 15.21 -5.02 28.31
CA GLN A 69 15.29 -3.56 28.34
C GLN A 69 15.55 -2.97 26.95
N GLU A 70 16.46 -3.56 26.17
CA GLU A 70 16.72 -3.18 24.79
C GLU A 70 15.46 -3.28 23.92
N LEU A 71 14.77 -4.44 23.99
CA LEU A 71 13.54 -4.65 23.24
C LEU A 71 12.39 -3.75 23.73
N ALA A 72 12.27 -3.54 25.04
CA ALA A 72 11.29 -2.64 25.63
C ALA A 72 11.47 -1.20 25.16
N ALA A 73 12.72 -0.71 25.10
CA ALA A 73 13.02 0.61 24.57
C ALA A 73 12.60 0.75 23.09
N ALA A 74 12.76 -0.30 22.28
CA ALA A 74 12.38 -0.30 20.88
C ALA A 74 10.86 -0.37 20.64
N LEU A 75 10.09 -0.83 21.64
CA LEU A 75 8.66 -1.09 21.54
C LEU A 75 7.81 -0.18 22.45
N ASP A 76 8.43 0.77 23.16
CA ASP A 76 7.79 1.57 24.22
C ASP A 76 7.06 0.68 25.25
N GLY A 77 7.73 -0.41 25.63
CA GLY A 77 7.22 -1.44 26.54
C GLY A 77 7.88 -1.41 27.91
N GLU A 78 7.52 -2.40 28.73
CA GLU A 78 8.09 -2.60 30.06
C GLU A 78 8.93 -3.87 30.12
N ALA A 79 10.19 -3.75 30.55
CA ALA A 79 11.06 -4.90 30.79
C ALA A 79 10.90 -5.41 32.22
N VAL A 80 10.77 -6.73 32.38
CA VAL A 80 10.75 -7.40 33.67
C VAL A 80 11.70 -8.59 33.68
N GLY A 81 12.23 -8.92 34.85
CA GLY A 81 12.99 -10.15 35.03
C GLY A 81 12.08 -11.38 34.91
N PHE A 82 12.66 -12.48 34.45
CA PHE A 82 11.94 -13.72 34.17
C PHE A 82 11.23 -14.32 35.38
N GLU A 83 11.76 -14.08 36.59
CA GLU A 83 11.16 -14.48 37.86
C GLU A 83 9.76 -13.90 38.08
N ARG A 84 9.43 -12.77 37.44
CA ARG A 84 8.12 -12.12 37.51
C ARG A 84 7.11 -12.65 36.49
N LEU A 85 7.50 -13.63 35.67
CA LEU A 85 6.62 -14.23 34.67
C LEU A 85 5.24 -14.65 35.22
N PRO A 86 5.11 -15.29 36.40
CA PRO A 86 3.80 -15.63 36.96
C PRO A 86 2.89 -14.41 37.17
N GLU A 87 3.43 -13.30 37.68
CA GLU A 87 2.67 -12.05 37.91
C GLU A 87 2.24 -11.43 36.58
N CYS A 88 3.12 -11.46 35.57
CA CYS A 88 2.82 -10.92 34.25
C CYS A 88 1.72 -11.71 33.54
N LEU A 89 1.68 -13.04 33.71
CA LEU A 89 0.62 -13.88 33.16
C LEU A 89 -0.77 -13.50 33.70
N GLU A 90 -0.86 -12.97 34.92
CA GLU A 90 -2.13 -12.51 35.50
C GLU A 90 -2.67 -11.23 34.86
N ALA A 91 -1.77 -10.39 34.34
CA ALA A 91 -2.10 -9.11 33.71
C ALA A 91 -2.23 -9.20 32.17
N ALA A 92 -1.55 -10.15 31.52
CA ALA A 92 -1.46 -10.26 30.07
C ALA A 92 -2.66 -10.93 29.40
N ASP A 93 -3.30 -10.30 28.42
CA ASP A 93 -4.37 -10.92 27.63
C ASP A 93 -3.80 -11.81 26.50
N ILE A 94 -2.65 -11.39 25.94
CA ILE A 94 -1.97 -12.04 24.82
C ILE A 94 -0.55 -12.35 25.26
N VAL A 95 -0.11 -13.60 25.12
CA VAL A 95 1.24 -14.04 25.47
C VAL A 95 1.91 -14.63 24.24
N ILE A 96 3.11 -14.16 23.93
CA ILE A 96 3.94 -14.67 22.83
C ILE A 96 5.22 -15.23 23.44
N ALA A 97 5.38 -16.54 23.39
CA ALA A 97 6.53 -17.25 23.92
C ALA A 97 7.49 -17.63 22.79
N SER A 98 8.75 -17.20 22.94
CA SER A 98 9.83 -17.41 21.98
C SER A 98 11.19 -17.39 22.69
N THR A 99 11.46 -18.40 23.49
CA THR A 99 12.72 -18.59 24.20
C THR A 99 13.54 -19.72 23.59
N GLY A 100 14.80 -19.81 23.99
CA GLY A 100 15.67 -20.96 23.67
C GLY A 100 15.66 -22.02 24.77
N SER A 101 14.57 -22.16 25.54
CA SER A 101 14.54 -23.09 26.65
C SER A 101 14.43 -24.55 26.16
N PRO A 102 15.12 -25.50 26.79
CA PRO A 102 14.97 -26.92 26.45
C PRO A 102 13.66 -27.54 26.99
N GLY A 103 12.83 -26.79 27.72
CA GLY A 103 11.58 -27.27 28.27
C GLY A 103 10.57 -26.15 28.51
N TYR A 104 9.40 -26.50 29.03
CA TYR A 104 8.29 -25.56 29.18
C TYR A 104 8.60 -24.49 30.24
N VAL A 105 8.62 -23.24 29.81
CA VAL A 105 8.77 -22.05 30.65
C VAL A 105 7.42 -21.50 31.12
N VAL A 106 6.34 -21.79 30.39
CA VAL A 106 4.97 -21.48 30.76
C VAL A 106 4.25 -22.79 31.01
N THR A 107 4.06 -23.14 32.29
CA THR A 107 3.40 -24.41 32.67
C THR A 107 1.89 -24.24 32.78
N ALA A 108 1.15 -25.35 32.64
CA ALA A 108 -0.30 -25.38 32.80
C ALA A 108 -0.72 -24.93 34.22
N GLU A 109 0.09 -25.22 35.23
CA GLU A 109 -0.14 -24.77 36.61
C GLU A 109 -0.03 -23.23 36.74
N MET A 110 0.94 -22.61 36.07
CA MET A 110 1.07 -21.14 36.04
C MET A 110 -0.12 -20.51 35.33
N VAL A 111 -0.52 -21.06 34.17
CA VAL A 111 -1.68 -20.59 33.40
C VAL A 111 -2.98 -20.72 34.21
N GLY A 112 -3.20 -21.85 34.87
CA GLY A 112 -4.38 -22.08 35.70
C GLY A 112 -4.45 -21.10 36.89
N ARG A 113 -3.32 -20.86 37.57
CA ARG A 113 -3.24 -19.85 38.64
C ARG A 113 -3.54 -18.44 38.14
N ALA A 114 -2.98 -18.07 36.98
CA ALA A 114 -3.22 -16.77 36.38
C ALA A 114 -4.71 -16.58 36.03
N LEU A 115 -5.34 -17.58 35.40
CA LEU A 115 -6.77 -17.58 35.08
C LEU A 115 -7.66 -17.40 36.32
N HIS A 116 -7.34 -18.10 37.41
CA HIS A 116 -8.10 -17.96 38.65
C HIS A 116 -8.05 -16.52 39.18
N ARG A 117 -6.86 -15.91 39.25
CA ARG A 117 -6.68 -14.53 39.73
C ARG A 117 -7.35 -13.48 38.85
N ARG A 118 -7.40 -13.72 37.54
CA ARG A 118 -8.02 -12.82 36.56
C ARG A 118 -9.49 -13.09 36.28
N ARG A 119 -10.16 -13.87 37.14
CA ARG A 119 -11.60 -14.20 37.05
C ARG A 119 -11.97 -14.86 35.71
N ASN A 120 -11.14 -15.78 35.24
CA ASN A 120 -11.34 -16.55 34.00
C ASN A 120 -11.50 -15.70 32.73
N ARG A 121 -10.96 -14.48 32.70
CA ARG A 121 -10.81 -13.73 31.45
C ARG A 121 -9.96 -14.50 30.45
N LEU A 122 -10.33 -14.41 29.18
CA LEU A 122 -9.66 -15.08 28.07
C LEU A 122 -8.14 -14.82 28.08
N LEU A 123 -7.37 -15.88 27.84
CA LEU A 123 -5.92 -15.83 27.69
C LEU A 123 -5.53 -16.46 26.37
N PHE A 124 -4.89 -15.68 25.50
CA PHE A 124 -4.38 -16.16 24.22
C PHE A 124 -2.87 -16.37 24.32
N LEU A 125 -2.44 -17.61 24.11
CA LEU A 125 -1.06 -18.06 24.17
C LEU A 125 -0.59 -18.42 22.76
N VAL A 126 0.55 -17.88 22.38
CA VAL A 126 1.21 -18.14 21.10
C VAL A 126 2.60 -18.67 21.37
N ASP A 127 2.84 -19.94 21.07
CA ASP A 127 4.12 -20.62 21.25
C ASP A 127 4.85 -20.75 19.91
N ILE A 128 5.81 -19.86 19.68
CA ILE A 128 6.64 -19.85 18.47
C ILE A 128 8.05 -20.37 18.74
N ALA A 129 8.28 -21.01 19.89
CA ALA A 129 9.55 -21.61 20.26
C ALA A 129 9.69 -23.05 19.74
N VAL A 130 10.92 -23.43 19.39
CA VAL A 130 11.29 -24.80 19.03
C VAL A 130 12.61 -25.15 19.75
N PRO A 131 12.60 -26.02 20.78
CA PRO A 131 11.45 -26.72 21.39
C PRO A 131 10.41 -25.79 22.03
N ARG A 132 9.21 -26.33 22.26
CA ARG A 132 8.05 -25.57 22.78
C ARG A 132 8.30 -24.96 24.17
N ASP A 133 7.86 -23.71 24.32
CA ASP A 133 7.93 -22.97 25.58
C ASP A 133 6.70 -23.18 26.47
N VAL A 134 5.56 -23.47 25.86
CA VAL A 134 4.29 -23.58 26.58
C VAL A 134 3.91 -25.05 26.70
N GLU A 135 3.60 -25.46 27.92
CA GLU A 135 3.16 -26.81 28.19
C GLU A 135 1.83 -27.11 27.46
N PRO A 136 1.75 -28.15 26.60
CA PRO A 136 0.54 -28.44 25.81
C PRO A 136 -0.72 -28.69 26.65
N ALA A 137 -0.57 -29.11 27.91
CA ALA A 137 -1.69 -29.29 28.83
C ALA A 137 -2.45 -27.99 29.11
N ALA A 138 -1.82 -26.81 28.93
CA ALA A 138 -2.48 -25.51 29.08
C ALA A 138 -3.65 -25.32 28.10
N ALA A 139 -3.61 -25.95 26.92
CA ALA A 139 -4.69 -25.90 25.93
C ALA A 139 -6.01 -26.54 26.41
N ARG A 140 -5.95 -27.36 27.48
CA ARG A 140 -7.14 -28.03 28.04
C ARG A 140 -7.85 -27.19 29.09
N ILE A 141 -7.29 -26.03 29.44
CA ILE A 141 -7.87 -25.14 30.45
C ILE A 141 -8.91 -24.26 29.76
N ASP A 142 -10.11 -24.17 30.34
CA ASP A 142 -11.17 -23.31 29.81
C ASP A 142 -10.71 -21.85 29.72
N ASN A 143 -11.14 -21.16 28.67
CA ASN A 143 -10.77 -19.76 28.37
C ASN A 143 -9.29 -19.55 28.03
N VAL A 144 -8.52 -20.62 27.76
CA VAL A 144 -7.18 -20.54 27.17
C VAL A 144 -7.21 -20.97 25.71
N TYR A 145 -6.67 -20.13 24.85
CA TYR A 145 -6.42 -20.42 23.45
C TYR A 145 -4.92 -20.57 23.25
N LEU A 146 -4.43 -21.78 23.00
CA LEU A 146 -3.01 -22.04 22.74
C LEU A 146 -2.81 -22.41 21.28
N TYR A 147 -1.95 -21.66 20.59
CA TYR A 147 -1.52 -21.93 19.22
C TYR A 147 -0.01 -22.03 19.17
N ASN A 148 0.49 -23.00 18.41
CA ASN A 148 1.91 -23.18 18.16
C ASN A 148 2.31 -22.71 16.75
N ILE A 149 3.62 -22.71 16.46
CA ILE A 149 4.15 -22.31 15.15
C ILE A 149 3.55 -23.10 13.97
N ASP A 150 3.29 -24.41 14.13
CA ASP A 150 2.71 -25.25 13.08
C ASP A 150 1.25 -24.85 12.79
N ASP A 151 0.47 -24.57 13.85
CA ASP A 151 -0.92 -24.11 13.72
C ASP A 151 -0.99 -22.78 12.95
N LEU A 152 -0.07 -21.86 13.27
CA LEU A 152 0.04 -20.57 12.58
C LEU A 152 0.50 -20.72 11.13
N GLN A 153 1.42 -21.64 10.86
CA GLN A 153 1.89 -21.92 9.50
C GLN A 153 0.75 -22.41 8.61
N GLY A 154 -0.13 -23.30 9.12
CA GLY A 154 -1.31 -23.74 8.39
C GLY A 154 -2.25 -22.59 7.99
N ILE A 155 -2.37 -21.57 8.83
CA ILE A 155 -3.16 -20.36 8.53
C ILE A 155 -2.46 -19.52 7.45
N VAL A 156 -1.14 -19.35 7.54
CA VAL A 156 -0.35 -18.61 6.53
C VAL A 156 -0.46 -19.28 5.17
N ASP A 157 -0.40 -20.61 5.11
CA ASP A 157 -0.49 -21.36 3.85
C ASP A 157 -1.87 -21.23 3.20
N ALA A 158 -2.94 -21.32 3.98
CA ALA A 158 -4.31 -21.08 3.50
C ALA A 158 -4.48 -19.65 2.96
N ASN A 159 -3.93 -18.67 3.67
CA ASN A 159 -3.94 -17.25 3.30
C ASN A 159 -3.18 -16.98 1.99
N LEU A 160 -2.02 -17.63 1.80
CA LEU A 160 -1.22 -17.58 0.58
C LEU A 160 -1.97 -18.15 -0.62
N ALA A 161 -2.64 -19.29 -0.45
CA ALA A 161 -3.44 -19.90 -1.50
C ALA A 161 -4.58 -18.97 -1.96
N GLN A 162 -5.31 -18.37 -1.01
CA GLN A 162 -6.34 -17.39 -1.32
C GLN A 162 -5.77 -16.14 -2.01
N ARG A 163 -4.61 -15.64 -1.56
CA ARG A 163 -3.97 -14.47 -2.17
C ARG A 163 -3.55 -14.72 -3.62
N ARG A 164 -3.13 -15.94 -3.96
CA ARG A 164 -2.83 -16.33 -5.35
C ARG A 164 -4.06 -16.27 -6.25
N GLU A 165 -5.24 -16.64 -5.73
CA GLU A 165 -6.49 -16.51 -6.47
C GLU A 165 -6.84 -15.04 -6.73
N GLU A 166 -6.73 -14.21 -5.70
CA GLU A 166 -6.98 -12.76 -5.80
C GLU A 166 -5.98 -12.05 -6.71
N ALA A 167 -4.73 -12.55 -6.79
CA ALA A 167 -3.73 -12.04 -7.72
C ALA A 167 -4.15 -12.23 -9.18
N ARG A 168 -4.75 -13.37 -9.55
CA ARG A 168 -5.26 -13.58 -10.92
C ARG A 168 -6.38 -12.60 -11.28
N LYS A 169 -7.25 -12.27 -10.32
CA LYS A 169 -8.27 -11.23 -10.52
C LYS A 169 -7.62 -9.86 -10.71
N ALA A 170 -6.59 -9.54 -9.92
CA ALA A 170 -5.85 -8.29 -10.04
C ALA A 170 -5.15 -8.17 -11.41
N GLU A 171 -4.58 -9.26 -11.94
CA GLU A 171 -4.00 -9.31 -13.29
C GLU A 171 -5.05 -8.93 -14.35
N GLY A 172 -6.26 -9.49 -14.29
CA GLY A 172 -7.34 -9.12 -15.22
C GLY A 172 -7.76 -7.64 -15.15
N ILE A 173 -7.74 -7.04 -13.96
CA ILE A 173 -7.99 -5.59 -13.79
C ILE A 173 -6.85 -4.78 -14.45
N ILE A 174 -5.60 -5.19 -14.24
CA ILE A 174 -4.44 -4.52 -14.82
C ILE A 174 -4.49 -4.58 -16.34
N ASP A 175 -4.79 -5.74 -16.92
CA ASP A 175 -4.88 -5.89 -18.38
C ASP A 175 -5.93 -4.96 -18.99
N ALA A 176 -7.11 -4.84 -18.35
CA ALA A 176 -8.15 -3.93 -18.78
C ALA A 176 -7.72 -2.46 -18.70
N GLU A 177 -7.08 -2.05 -17.60
CA GLU A 177 -6.59 -0.68 -17.42
C GLU A 177 -5.44 -0.34 -18.35
N VAL A 178 -4.56 -1.30 -18.64
CA VAL A 178 -3.49 -1.13 -19.64
C VAL A 178 -4.09 -0.92 -21.03
N ALA A 179 -5.12 -1.69 -21.40
CA ALA A 179 -5.82 -1.50 -22.67
C ALA A 179 -6.44 -0.09 -22.76
N ASN A 180 -7.18 0.34 -21.74
CA ASN A 180 -7.76 1.68 -21.66
C ASN A 180 -6.69 2.78 -21.73
N TYR A 181 -5.57 2.59 -21.02
CA TYR A 181 -4.46 3.53 -21.04
C TYR A 181 -3.83 3.63 -22.42
N LEU A 182 -3.60 2.50 -23.11
CA LEU A 182 -3.02 2.50 -24.45
C LEU A 182 -3.96 3.15 -25.47
N GLU A 183 -5.26 2.92 -25.35
CA GLU A 183 -6.28 3.60 -26.15
C GLU A 183 -6.19 5.12 -25.96
N TRP A 184 -6.21 5.58 -24.70
CA TRP A 184 -6.01 7.00 -24.37
C TRP A 184 -4.66 7.55 -24.86
N PHE A 185 -3.57 6.82 -24.66
CA PHE A 185 -2.23 7.27 -25.04
C PHE A 185 -2.10 7.44 -26.55
N ASN A 186 -2.71 6.55 -27.35
CA ASN A 186 -2.74 6.67 -28.80
C ASN A 186 -3.52 7.92 -29.27
N THR A 187 -4.48 8.43 -28.48
CA THR A 187 -5.14 9.72 -28.78
C THR A 187 -4.19 10.92 -28.70
N LEU A 188 -3.01 10.77 -28.10
CA LEU A 188 -2.02 11.84 -27.95
C LEU A 188 -0.99 11.86 -29.09
N GLU A 189 -0.97 10.86 -29.99
CA GLU A 189 0.00 10.77 -31.10
C GLU A 189 -0.09 11.98 -32.06
N VAL A 190 -1.26 12.63 -32.11
CA VAL A 190 -1.50 13.82 -32.96
C VAL A 190 -0.95 15.13 -32.40
N VAL A 191 -0.66 15.19 -31.09
CA VAL A 191 -0.31 16.44 -30.40
C VAL A 191 0.94 17.12 -30.98
N PRO A 192 2.07 16.43 -31.24
CA PRO A 192 3.25 17.06 -31.83
C PRO A 192 2.97 17.69 -33.21
N THR A 193 2.10 17.04 -34.01
CA THR A 193 1.73 17.54 -35.33
C THR A 193 0.89 18.82 -35.24
N ILE A 194 -0.01 18.91 -34.25
CA ILE A 194 -0.80 20.14 -33.98
C ILE A 194 0.11 21.29 -33.58
N VAL A 195 1.09 21.03 -32.70
CA VAL A 195 2.06 22.04 -32.25
C VAL A 195 2.89 22.55 -33.43
N SER A 196 3.50 21.65 -34.21
CA SER A 196 4.31 21.99 -35.38
C SER A 196 3.53 22.77 -36.44
N LEU A 197 2.25 22.41 -36.67
CA LEU A 197 1.36 23.16 -37.56
C LEU A 197 1.13 24.59 -37.08
N ARG A 198 0.83 24.78 -35.78
CA ARG A 198 0.58 26.10 -35.21
C ARG A 198 1.84 26.97 -35.24
N GLU A 199 2.98 26.43 -34.84
CA GLU A 199 4.27 27.14 -34.86
C GLU A 199 4.62 27.62 -36.28
N LYS A 200 4.42 26.77 -37.29
CA LYS A 200 4.66 27.14 -38.68
C LYS A 200 3.75 28.28 -39.15
N VAL A 201 2.48 28.21 -38.83
CA VAL A 201 1.51 29.23 -39.24
C VAL A 201 1.75 30.56 -38.52
N ASP A 202 2.07 30.52 -37.22
CA ASP A 202 2.43 31.70 -36.44
C ASP A 202 3.72 32.36 -36.98
N ALA A 203 4.71 31.56 -37.40
CA ALA A 203 5.93 32.07 -38.03
C ALA A 203 5.65 32.76 -39.38
N ILE A 204 4.77 32.18 -40.20
CA ILE A 204 4.32 32.81 -41.47
C ILE A 204 3.62 34.13 -41.16
N LEU A 205 2.70 34.14 -40.20
CA LEU A 205 1.91 35.31 -39.82
C LEU A 205 2.83 36.44 -39.32
N ALA A 206 3.77 36.14 -38.42
CA ALA A 206 4.75 37.11 -37.94
C ALA A 206 5.58 37.71 -39.08
N GLY A 207 6.07 36.87 -39.99
CA GLY A 207 6.86 37.33 -41.15
C GLY A 207 6.07 38.16 -42.15
N GLU A 208 4.76 37.91 -42.33
CA GLU A 208 3.89 38.72 -43.18
C GLU A 208 3.52 40.06 -42.53
N LEU A 209 3.25 40.07 -41.22
CA LEU A 209 3.00 41.31 -40.48
C LEU A 209 4.22 42.22 -40.45
N GLU A 210 5.42 41.67 -40.27
CA GLU A 210 6.68 42.41 -40.30
C GLU A 210 6.94 43.02 -41.69
N ARG A 211 6.81 42.23 -42.76
CA ARG A 211 6.90 42.74 -44.14
C ARG A 211 5.86 43.81 -44.44
N SER A 212 4.69 43.67 -43.86
CA SER A 212 3.59 44.62 -44.05
C SER A 212 3.74 45.91 -43.24
N HIS A 213 4.66 45.93 -42.28
CA HIS A 213 4.91 47.09 -41.43
C HIS A 213 5.26 48.36 -42.23
N ALA A 214 6.02 48.20 -43.32
CA ALA A 214 6.49 49.30 -44.17
C ALA A 214 5.35 50.12 -44.78
N TRP A 215 4.31 49.47 -45.31
CA TRP A 215 3.17 50.17 -45.91
C TRP A 215 2.10 50.54 -44.88
N MET A 216 2.09 49.91 -43.71
CA MET A 216 1.17 50.27 -42.61
C MET A 216 1.61 51.54 -41.87
N GLN A 217 2.79 52.12 -42.13
CA GLN A 217 3.38 53.26 -41.39
C GLN A 217 2.49 54.48 -41.20
N HIS A 218 1.52 54.72 -42.08
CA HIS A 218 0.58 55.83 -42.01
C HIS A 218 -0.65 55.56 -41.12
N LEU A 219 -0.86 54.32 -40.67
CA LEU A 219 -1.97 53.92 -39.81
C LEU A 219 -1.68 54.25 -38.34
N ARG A 220 -2.74 54.58 -37.58
CA ARG A 220 -2.65 54.72 -36.11
C ARG A 220 -2.33 53.37 -35.49
N GLU A 221 -1.70 53.39 -34.32
CA GLU A 221 -1.34 52.18 -33.57
C GLU A 221 -2.55 51.26 -33.32
N ALA A 222 -3.67 51.83 -32.86
CA ALA A 222 -4.92 51.09 -32.67
C ALA A 222 -5.45 50.40 -33.95
N ASP A 223 -5.25 51.02 -35.12
CA ASP A 223 -5.71 50.44 -36.39
C ASP A 223 -4.81 49.25 -36.80
N ARG A 224 -3.52 49.28 -36.47
CA ARG A 224 -2.60 48.15 -36.70
C ARG A 224 -2.86 46.99 -35.77
N ASP A 225 -3.17 47.26 -34.51
CA ASP A 225 -3.56 46.22 -33.55
C ASP A 225 -4.85 45.53 -33.99
N ASN A 226 -5.84 46.30 -34.47
CA ASN A 226 -7.07 45.75 -35.03
C ASN A 226 -6.82 44.86 -36.25
N ILE A 227 -5.87 45.22 -37.12
CA ILE A 227 -5.47 44.39 -38.26
C ILE A 227 -4.81 43.09 -37.77
N THR A 228 -3.87 43.18 -36.82
CA THR A 228 -3.23 42.00 -36.22
C THR A 228 -4.27 41.06 -35.61
N ILE A 229 -5.20 41.59 -34.81
CA ILE A 229 -6.29 40.82 -34.20
C ILE A 229 -7.15 40.14 -35.29
N LEU A 230 -7.49 40.87 -36.36
CA LEU A 230 -8.30 40.33 -37.46
C LEU A 230 -7.58 39.18 -38.17
N VAL A 231 -6.29 39.33 -38.50
CA VAL A 231 -5.50 38.30 -39.18
C VAL A 231 -5.38 37.05 -38.31
N HIS A 232 -5.07 37.22 -37.01
CA HIS A 232 -5.07 36.11 -36.06
C HIS A 232 -6.44 35.43 -35.96
N ALA A 233 -7.54 36.19 -35.97
CA ALA A 233 -8.89 35.63 -35.92
C ALA A 233 -9.23 34.81 -37.17
N VAL A 234 -8.82 35.26 -38.36
CA VAL A 234 -8.99 34.51 -39.61
C VAL A 234 -8.19 33.21 -39.57
N VAL A 235 -6.92 33.28 -39.19
CA VAL A 235 -6.05 32.11 -39.10
C VAL A 235 -6.55 31.09 -38.08
N ASN A 236 -6.98 31.54 -36.90
CA ASN A 236 -7.57 30.67 -35.89
C ASN A 236 -8.83 29.95 -36.40
N LYS A 237 -9.67 30.62 -37.22
CA LYS A 237 -10.82 29.98 -37.85
C LYS A 237 -10.41 28.94 -38.89
N ILE A 238 -9.39 29.22 -39.71
CA ILE A 238 -8.86 28.26 -40.70
C ILE A 238 -8.26 27.03 -40.02
N LEU A 239 -7.55 27.21 -38.91
CA LEU A 239 -6.92 26.12 -38.17
C LEU A 239 -7.90 25.31 -37.31
N HIS A 240 -9.11 25.80 -37.08
CA HIS A 240 -10.08 25.12 -36.22
C HIS A 240 -10.44 23.73 -36.78
N ASP A 241 -10.95 23.65 -38.00
CA ASP A 241 -11.44 22.38 -38.57
C ASP A 241 -10.33 21.32 -38.74
N PRO A 242 -9.11 21.65 -39.24
CA PRO A 242 -8.02 20.68 -39.33
C PRO A 242 -7.56 20.16 -37.95
N ILE A 243 -7.52 21.01 -36.92
CA ILE A 243 -7.11 20.60 -35.57
C ILE A 243 -8.21 19.76 -34.92
N THR A 244 -9.48 20.13 -35.08
CA THR A 244 -10.61 19.39 -34.53
C THR A 244 -10.74 18.03 -35.21
N GLY A 245 -10.71 17.97 -36.54
CA GLY A 245 -10.77 16.71 -37.29
C GLY A 245 -9.59 15.78 -36.99
N LEU A 246 -8.38 16.33 -36.79
CA LEU A 246 -7.23 15.51 -36.39
C LEU A 246 -7.39 14.90 -34.99
N LYS A 247 -8.04 15.62 -34.05
CA LYS A 247 -8.33 15.10 -32.71
C LYS A 247 -9.42 14.03 -32.74
N GLU A 248 -10.45 14.20 -33.56
CA GLU A 248 -11.54 13.23 -33.74
C GLU A 248 -11.02 11.92 -34.36
N GLU A 249 -10.23 12.00 -35.43
CA GLU A 249 -9.61 10.83 -36.08
C GLU A 249 -8.60 10.10 -35.18
N SER A 250 -8.05 10.81 -34.18
CA SER A 250 -7.19 10.20 -33.16
C SER A 250 -7.95 9.35 -32.15
N GLN A 251 -9.24 9.63 -31.94
CA GLN A 251 -10.11 8.82 -31.08
C GLN A 251 -10.56 7.54 -31.80
N ASP A 252 -10.71 7.57 -33.13
CA ASP A 252 -11.10 6.41 -33.96
C ASP A 252 -9.92 5.52 -34.41
N HIS A 253 -8.74 5.66 -33.78
CA HIS A 253 -7.51 4.94 -34.13
C HIS A 253 -7.03 5.10 -35.60
N ALA A 254 -7.53 6.10 -36.32
CA ALA A 254 -7.25 6.35 -37.74
C ALA A 254 -6.41 7.62 -37.99
N ALA A 255 -5.81 8.22 -36.95
CA ALA A 255 -5.04 9.46 -37.07
C ALA A 255 -3.79 9.39 -37.96
N ARG A 256 -3.16 8.22 -38.14
CA ARG A 256 -1.87 8.11 -38.85
C ARG A 256 -1.89 8.64 -40.28
N PRO A 257 -2.85 8.27 -41.16
CA PRO A 257 -3.03 8.89 -42.47
C PRO A 257 -3.19 10.42 -42.42
N TYR A 258 -3.96 10.95 -41.47
CA TYR A 258 -4.21 12.38 -41.34
C TYR A 258 -2.98 13.15 -40.86
N VAL A 259 -2.25 12.60 -39.88
CA VAL A 259 -0.94 13.12 -39.45
C VAL A 259 0.03 13.17 -40.62
N ALA A 260 0.12 12.09 -41.40
CA ALA A 260 1.00 12.03 -42.57
C ALA A 260 0.61 13.05 -43.65
N ALA A 261 -0.70 13.22 -43.91
CA ALA A 261 -1.21 14.21 -44.84
C ALA A 261 -0.89 15.63 -44.39
N LEU A 262 -1.14 15.99 -43.12
CA LEU A 262 -0.83 17.33 -42.60
C LEU A 262 0.66 17.62 -42.62
N ARG A 263 1.50 16.66 -42.20
CA ARG A 263 2.96 16.79 -42.28
C ARG A 263 3.43 17.02 -43.70
N ARG A 264 2.84 16.35 -44.69
CA ARG A 264 3.20 16.50 -46.11
C ARG A 264 2.69 17.80 -46.73
N LEU A 265 1.42 18.16 -46.50
CA LEU A 265 0.80 19.36 -47.07
C LEU A 265 1.45 20.63 -46.52
N PHE A 266 1.72 20.65 -45.22
CA PHE A 266 2.28 21.80 -44.54
C PHE A 266 3.79 21.71 -44.35
N HIS A 267 4.48 20.66 -44.80
CA HIS A 267 5.92 20.44 -44.60
C HIS A 267 6.33 20.67 -43.13
N LEU A 268 5.71 19.93 -42.22
CA LEU A 268 5.91 20.06 -40.77
C LEU A 268 7.10 19.20 -40.32
N GLU A 269 7.91 19.72 -39.39
CA GLU A 269 9.00 18.98 -38.76
C GLU A 269 8.48 18.08 -37.62
N ASN A 270 9.25 17.04 -37.29
CA ASN A 270 8.83 15.89 -36.47
C ASN A 270 8.23 16.24 -35.12
#